data_AF-A0A7X3VJ97-F1
#
_entry.id   AF-A0A7X3VJ97-F1
#
_cell.length_a   1.000
_cell.length_b   1.000
_cell.length_c   1.000
_cell.angle_alpha   90.00
_cell.angle_beta   90.00
_cell.angle_gamma   90.00
#
_symmetry.space_group_name_H-M   'P 1'
#
loop_
_entity.id
_entity.type
_entity.pdbx_description
1 polymer ?
#
loop_
_entity_poly.entity_id
_entity_poly.type
_entity_poly.pdbx_seq_one_letter_code
_entity_poly.pdbx_strand_id
1 'polypeptide(L)'
;MRNIKPTHKAIQTFYAELQQYESLGATNETEVRLAFATLLQHYARQNNLTLICEKSLRTPQNTTIYVDGMLTDNNFGLPRGYWEA
;
A
#
# COMPACT_ATOMS: atom_id res chain seq x y z
N MET A 1 2.27 15.04 10.94
CA MET A 1 2.53 13.60 10.75
C MET A 1 1.77 12.86 11.84
N ARG A 2 0.82 11.97 11.51
CA ARG A 2 0.11 11.19 12.54
C ARG A 2 1.10 10.23 13.22
N ASN A 3 0.99 10.09 14.53
CA ASN A 3 1.81 9.17 15.30
C ASN A 3 1.32 7.74 15.04
N ILE A 4 2.08 6.94 14.29
CA ILE A 4 1.77 5.53 14.02
C ILE A 4 2.32 4.70 15.18
N LYS A 5 1.45 3.99 15.90
CA LYS A 5 1.84 3.14 17.03
C LYS A 5 1.52 1.66 16.76
N PRO A 6 2.33 0.73 17.27
CA PRO A 6 2.04 -0.71 17.19
C PRO A 6 0.68 -1.09 17.82
N THR A 7 0.18 -0.28 18.73
CA THR A 7 -1.12 -0.47 19.39
C THR A 7 -2.33 -0.06 18.55
N HIS A 8 -2.11 0.51 17.36
CA HIS A 8 -3.21 0.86 16.47
C HIS A 8 -3.85 -0.40 15.89
N LYS A 9 -5.20 -0.42 15.88
CA LYS A 9 -5.99 -1.53 15.36
C LYS A 9 -5.53 -1.97 13.96
N ALA A 10 -5.29 -1.02 13.05
CA ALA A 10 -4.84 -1.35 11.69
C ALA A 10 -3.49 -2.07 11.65
N ILE A 11 -2.55 -1.70 12.54
CA ILE A 11 -1.24 -2.36 12.65
C ILE A 11 -1.39 -3.76 13.24
N GLN A 12 -2.22 -3.91 14.28
CA GLN A 12 -2.51 -5.23 14.86
C GLN A 12 -3.19 -6.17 13.86
N THR A 13 -4.15 -5.66 13.08
CA THR A 13 -4.80 -6.42 12.01
C THR A 13 -3.78 -6.89 10.97
N PHE A 14 -2.89 -6.01 10.52
CA PHE A 14 -1.84 -6.36 9.58
C PHE A 14 -0.96 -7.51 10.08
N TYR A 15 -0.46 -7.45 11.32
CA TYR A 15 0.36 -8.53 11.87
C TYR A 15 -0.43 -9.82 12.10
N ALA A 16 -1.71 -9.74 12.45
CA ALA A 16 -2.57 -10.92 12.56
C ALA A 16 -2.78 -11.60 11.20
N GLU A 17 -2.95 -10.83 10.12
CA GLU A 17 -3.02 -11.36 8.75
C GLU A 17 -1.71 -12.03 8.34
N LEU A 18 -0.55 -11.42 8.63
CA LEU A 18 0.75 -12.05 8.36
C LEU A 18 0.91 -13.38 9.09
N GLN A 19 0.55 -13.44 10.37
CA GLN A 19 0.61 -14.68 11.15
C GLN A 19 -0.33 -15.75 10.59
N GLN A 20 -1.52 -15.35 10.12
CA GLN A 20 -2.44 -16.26 9.46
C GLN A 20 -1.86 -16.79 8.15
N TYR A 21 -1.25 -15.94 7.32
CA TYR A 21 -0.63 -16.36 6.06
C TYR A 21 0.53 -17.32 6.30
N GLU A 22 1.39 -17.02 7.27
CA GLU A 22 2.49 -17.91 7.68
C GLU A 22 1.97 -19.28 8.13
N SER A 23 0.88 -19.33 8.91
CA SER A 23 0.27 -20.59 9.34
C SER A 23 -0.28 -21.45 8.19
N LEU A 24 -0.56 -20.82 7.04
CA LEU A 24 -1.02 -21.46 5.81
C LEU A 24 0.13 -21.73 4.82
N GLY A 25 1.37 -21.40 5.18
CA GLY A 25 2.54 -21.55 4.31
C GLY A 25 2.68 -20.46 3.24
N ALA A 26 1.88 -19.39 3.32
CA ALA A 26 1.93 -18.26 2.41
C ALA A 26 2.86 -17.18 2.97
N THR A 27 4.10 -17.13 2.49
CA THR A 27 5.16 -16.25 3.02
C THR A 27 5.84 -15.39 1.97
N ASN A 28 5.48 -15.56 0.69
CA ASN A 28 6.12 -14.85 -0.40
C ASN A 28 5.52 -13.46 -0.60
N GLU A 29 6.30 -12.58 -1.23
CA GLU A 29 5.99 -11.18 -1.49
C GLU A 29 4.57 -10.96 -2.03
N THR A 30 4.20 -11.70 -3.08
CA THR A 30 2.87 -11.63 -3.72
C THR A 30 1.72 -11.95 -2.77
N GLU A 31 1.95 -12.84 -1.80
CA GLU A 31 0.93 -13.34 -0.89
C GLU A 31 0.68 -12.34 0.27
N VAL A 32 1.74 -11.69 0.76
CA VAL A 32 1.66 -10.68 1.82
C VAL A 32 1.30 -9.28 1.31
N ARG A 33 1.52 -9.03 0.01
CA ARG A 33 1.24 -7.77 -0.69
C ARG A 33 -0.13 -7.18 -0.34
N LEU A 34 -1.19 -7.99 -0.35
CA LEU A 34 -2.55 -7.52 -0.09
C LEU A 34 -2.76 -7.02 1.35
N ALA A 35 -2.16 -7.68 2.33
CA ALA A 35 -2.22 -7.27 3.74
C ALA A 35 -1.55 -5.89 3.91
N PHE A 36 -0.38 -5.69 3.28
CA PHE A 36 0.29 -4.40 3.30
C PHE A 36 -0.48 -3.31 2.53
N ALA A 37 -1.02 -3.62 1.35
CA ALA A 37 -1.85 -2.69 0.58
C ALA A 37 -3.06 -2.20 1.40
N THR A 38 -3.69 -3.10 2.16
CA THR A 38 -4.82 -2.78 3.03
C THR A 38 -4.42 -1.84 4.16
N LEU A 39 -3.27 -2.10 4.80
CA LEU A 39 -2.70 -1.21 5.81
C LEU A 39 -2.37 0.17 5.23
N LEU A 40 -1.73 0.21 4.06
CA LEU A 40 -1.36 1.44 3.37
C LEU A 40 -2.60 2.25 2.99
N GLN A 41 -3.64 1.60 2.47
CA GLN A 41 -4.91 2.23 2.13
C GLN A 41 -5.60 2.84 3.36
N HIS A 42 -5.54 2.18 4.52
CA HIS A 42 -6.07 2.71 5.77
C HIS A 42 -5.43 4.06 6.12
N TYR A 43 -4.09 4.15 6.06
CA TYR A 43 -3.39 5.40 6.36
C TYR A 43 -3.49 6.43 5.24
N ALA A 44 -3.58 6.02 3.98
CA ALA A 44 -3.81 6.92 2.85
C ALA A 44 -5.10 7.72 3.05
N ARG A 45 -6.22 7.04 3.35
CA ARG A 45 -7.53 7.68 3.59
C ARG A 45 -7.48 8.70 4.71
N GLN A 46 -6.73 8.42 5.78
CA GLN A 46 -6.56 9.34 6.91
C GLN A 46 -5.79 10.63 6.55
N ASN A 47 -5.06 10.63 5.44
CA ASN A 47 -4.28 11.77 4.95
C ASN A 47 -4.90 12.38 3.67
N ASN A 48 -6.18 12.10 3.38
CA ASN A 48 -6.85 12.53 2.16
C ASN A 48 -6.14 12.08 0.87
N LEU A 49 -5.59 10.86 0.92
CA LEU A 49 -4.98 10.18 -0.21
C LEU A 49 -5.79 8.93 -0.58
N THR A 50 -5.67 8.51 -1.83
CA THR A 50 -6.18 7.25 -2.35
C THR A 50 -5.02 6.40 -2.84
N LEU A 51 -5.01 5.11 -2.47
CA LEU A 51 -4.10 4.12 -3.03
C LEU A 51 -4.74 3.51 -4.29
N ILE A 52 -4.08 3.63 -5.43
CA ILE A 52 -4.44 2.98 -6.68
C ILE A 52 -3.44 1.85 -6.91
N CYS A 53 -3.90 0.60 -6.85
CA CYS A 53 -3.05 -0.56 -7.09
C CYS A 53 -2.82 -0.80 -8.59
N GLU A 54 -1.68 -1.41 -8.92
CA GLU A 54 -1.33 -1.92 -10.26
C GLU A 54 -1.49 -0.85 -11.36
N LYS A 55 -0.67 0.20 -11.28
CA LYS A 55 -0.75 1.35 -12.20
C LYS A 55 0.42 1.37 -13.17
N SER A 56 0.13 1.57 -14.46
CA SER A 56 1.14 1.89 -15.46
C SER A 56 1.39 3.40 -15.53
N LEU A 57 2.66 3.77 -15.63
CA LEU A 57 3.10 5.16 -15.71
C LEU A 57 4.02 5.35 -16.91
N ARG A 58 3.86 6.48 -17.61
CA ARG A 58 4.80 6.91 -18.65
C ARG A 58 5.88 7.78 -18.03
N THR A 59 7.13 7.41 -18.27
CA THR A 59 8.29 8.21 -17.86
C THR A 59 8.53 9.35 -18.86
N PRO A 60 9.29 10.40 -18.47
CA PRO A 60 9.70 11.46 -19.39
C PRO A 60 10.47 10.96 -20.62
N GLN A 61 11.12 9.78 -20.51
CA GLN A 61 11.84 9.12 -21.60
C GLN A 61 10.92 8.26 -22.49
N ASN A 62 9.60 8.40 -22.36
CA ASN A 62 8.57 7.64 -23.09
C ASN A 62 8.58 6.12 -22.83
N THR A 63 9.16 5.68 -21.71
CA THR A 63 9.10 4.28 -21.27
C THR A 63 7.88 4.06 -20.37
N THR A 64 7.29 2.87 -20.40
CA THR A 64 6.23 2.48 -19.45
C THR A 64 6.85 1.74 -18.28
N ILE A 65 6.54 2.17 -17.07
CA ILE A 65 6.84 1.43 -15.83
C ILE A 65 5.53 0.97 -15.18
N TYR A 66 5.61 -0.07 -14.37
CA TYR A 66 4.49 -0.62 -13.60
C TYR A 66 4.86 -0.54 -12.14
N VAL A 67 3.94 0.01 -11.34
CA VAL A 67 4.10 0.12 -9.89
C VAL A 67 3.02 -0.70 -9.21
N ASP A 68 3.34 -1.35 -8.09
CA ASP A 68 2.36 -2.10 -7.30
C ASP A 68 1.28 -1.20 -6.71
N GLY A 69 1.64 0.02 -6.34
CA GLY A 69 0.68 1.03 -5.90
C GLY A 69 1.13 2.47 -6.07
N MET A 70 0.17 3.36 -6.33
CA MET A 70 0.37 4.80 -6.35
C MET A 70 -0.56 5.49 -5.35
N LEU A 71 0.01 6.29 -4.46
CA LEU A 71 -0.74 7.20 -3.60
C LEU A 71 -1.03 8.49 -4.36
N THR A 72 -2.30 8.86 -4.46
CA THR A 72 -2.75 10.10 -5.12
C THR A 72 -3.49 10.97 -4.14
N ASP A 73 -3.29 12.29 -4.17
CA ASP A 73 -4.18 13.17 -3.43
C ASP A 73 -5.56 13.25 -4.09
N ASN A 74 -6.60 13.36 -3.27
CA ASN A 74 -7.98 13.34 -3.74
C ASN A 74 -8.42 14.68 -4.36
N ASN A 75 -7.64 15.75 -4.21
CA ASN A 75 -8.05 17.09 -4.63
C ASN A 75 -7.68 17.37 -6.09
N PHE A 76 -6.48 16.95 -6.49
CA PHE A 76 -5.88 17.24 -7.80
C PHE A 76 -5.41 15.98 -8.52
N GLY A 77 -5.48 14.81 -7.87
CA GLY A 77 -5.03 13.55 -8.45
C GLY A 77 -3.51 13.46 -8.61
N LEU A 78 -2.74 14.31 -7.92
CA LEU A 78 -1.29 14.32 -8.08
C LEU A 78 -0.67 13.11 -7.36
N PRO A 79 0.32 12.44 -7.98
CA PRO A 79 1.09 11.39 -7.30
C PRO A 79 1.80 11.96 -6.08
N ARG A 80 1.64 11.29 -4.93
CA ARG A 80 2.27 11.62 -3.64
C ARG A 80 3.28 10.58 -3.20
N GLY A 81 3.26 9.40 -3.80
CA GLY A 81 4.20 8.32 -3.54
C GLY A 81 3.89 7.10 -4.37
N TYR A 82 4.88 6.23 -4.49
CA TYR A 82 4.79 4.92 -5.13
C TYR A 82 5.18 3.85 -4.13
N TRP A 83 4.59 2.68 -4.26
CA TRP A 83 4.88 1.49 -3.48
C TRP A 83 5.20 0.34 -4.45
N GLU A 84 6.29 -0.36 -4.17
CA GLU A 84 6.69 -1.65 -4.76
C GLU A 84 6.72 -2.66 -3.62
N ALA A 85 6.09 -3.83 -3.81
CA ALA A 85 6.04 -4.91 -2.85
C ALA A 85 7.33 -5.72 -2.84
#